data_AF-A0A3G2QYU5-F1
#
_entry.id   AF-A0A3G2QYU5-F1
#
_cell.length_a   1.000
_cell.length_b   1.000
_cell.length_c   1.000
_cell.angle_alpha   90.00
_cell.angle_beta   90.00
_cell.angle_gamma   90.00
#
_symmetry.space_group_name_H-M   'P 1'
#
loop_
_entity.id
_entity.type
_entity.pdbx_description
1 polymer ?
#
loop_
_entity_poly.entity_id
_entity_poly.type
_entity_poly.pdbx_seq_one_letter_code
_entity_poly.pdbx_strand_id
1 'polypeptide(L)'
;METNLFLQNSEEKKQAIGLIHRVYLSQLKNSRKFLAHTKTKSEVRGGGKKPWRQKGTGRARAGSIRSPLWVGGGVIFGPKPRIVFKKINKKEKQLAIVSALFLKEKDFILVNENQFKLETVKTKQINEWLTSLKLNPKSRILFILKNSNRFFWLSSRNLKNIQVTTILSMNIEQLLKAEKIIISNESLDLIKSKYGKNEF
;
A
#
# COMPACT_ATOMS: atom_id res chain seq x y z
N MET A 1 14.81 -30.33 6.68
CA MET A 1 14.71 -30.23 8.15
C MET A 1 14.55 -28.76 8.47
N GLU A 2 13.45 -28.17 8.93
CA GLU A 2 12.04 -28.54 9.11
C GLU A 2 11.26 -27.26 8.74
N THR A 3 10.36 -27.30 7.75
CA THR A 3 9.51 -26.17 7.36
C THR A 3 8.09 -26.37 7.91
N ASN A 4 8.00 -26.73 9.19
CA ASN A 4 6.75 -27.01 9.89
C ASN A 4 6.61 -26.09 11.11
N LEU A 5 6.55 -24.77 10.93
CA LEU A 5 6.02 -23.93 12.00
C LEU A 5 5.48 -22.64 11.39
N PHE A 6 4.22 -22.36 11.75
CA PHE A 6 3.27 -21.40 11.19
C PHE A 6 2.40 -21.96 10.05
N LEU A 7 1.18 -22.39 10.39
CA LEU A 7 0.01 -22.59 9.52
C LEU A 7 -0.30 -24.01 9.00
N GLN A 8 0.05 -25.08 9.73
CA GLN A 8 -0.66 -26.37 9.53
C GLN A 8 -2.05 -26.35 10.18
N ASN A 9 -2.25 -25.52 11.22
CA ASN A 9 -3.52 -25.41 11.91
C ASN A 9 -4.42 -24.32 11.29
N SER A 10 -5.72 -24.62 11.14
CA SER A 10 -6.71 -23.72 10.54
C SER A 10 -6.88 -22.39 11.31
N GLU A 11 -6.73 -22.44 12.64
CA GLU A 11 -6.85 -21.28 13.52
C GLU A 11 -5.68 -20.31 13.37
N GLU A 12 -4.44 -20.82 13.32
CA GLU A 12 -3.25 -20.01 13.08
C GLU A 12 -3.33 -19.28 11.74
N LYS A 13 -3.87 -19.96 10.72
CA LYS A 13 -4.06 -19.37 9.39
C LYS A 13 -5.00 -18.18 9.44
N LYS A 14 -6.08 -18.29 10.22
CA LYS A 14 -7.03 -17.21 10.47
C LYS A 14 -6.38 -16.04 11.21
N GLN A 15 -5.56 -16.31 12.23
CA GLN A 15 -4.83 -15.27 12.95
C GLN A 15 -3.83 -14.53 12.04
N ALA A 16 -3.08 -15.26 11.22
CA ALA A 16 -2.18 -14.69 10.22
C ALA A 16 -2.91 -13.79 9.21
N ILE A 17 -4.06 -14.23 8.70
CA ILE A 17 -4.90 -13.43 7.80
C ILE A 17 -5.36 -12.14 8.50
N GLY A 18 -5.79 -12.23 9.76
CA GLY A 18 -6.20 -11.06 10.55
C GLY A 18 -5.05 -10.06 10.73
N LEU A 19 -3.84 -10.55 11.01
CA LEU A 19 -2.63 -9.73 11.12
C LEU A 19 -2.28 -9.06 9.78
N ILE A 20 -2.27 -9.82 8.68
CA ILE A 20 -2.03 -9.32 7.33
C ILE A 20 -3.03 -8.23 6.98
N HIS A 21 -4.31 -8.46 7.23
CA HIS A 21 -5.38 -7.48 7.00
C HIS A 21 -5.17 -6.19 7.81
N ARG A 22 -4.82 -6.31 9.09
CA ARG A 22 -4.51 -5.16 9.96
C ARG A 22 -3.33 -4.35 9.43
N VAL A 23 -2.25 -5.02 8.99
CA VAL A 23 -1.06 -4.37 8.43
C VAL A 23 -1.38 -3.68 7.11
N TYR A 24 -2.08 -4.38 6.22
CA TYR A 24 -2.51 -3.86 4.91
C TYR A 24 -3.39 -2.61 5.04
N LEU A 25 -4.45 -2.65 5.86
CA LEU A 25 -5.32 -1.50 6.07
C LEU A 25 -4.57 -0.28 6.64
N SER A 26 -3.60 -0.52 7.51
CA SER A 26 -2.81 0.58 8.09
C SER A 26 -1.84 1.16 7.06
N GLN A 27 -1.24 0.33 6.20
CA GLN A 27 -0.45 0.81 5.06
C GLN A 27 -1.30 1.68 4.12
N LEU A 28 -2.52 1.25 3.78
CA LEU A 28 -3.45 2.05 2.95
C LEU A 28 -3.86 3.37 3.61
N LYS A 29 -4.10 3.36 4.93
CA LYS A 29 -4.43 4.60 5.67
C LYS A 29 -3.27 5.57 5.68
N ASN A 30 -2.04 5.08 5.85
CA ASN A 30 -0.84 5.90 5.89
C ASN A 30 -0.42 6.43 4.51
N SER A 31 -0.75 5.74 3.42
CA SER A 31 -0.46 6.20 2.05
C SER A 31 -1.44 7.27 1.56
N ARG A 32 -2.63 7.37 2.15
CA ARG A 32 -3.65 8.33 1.76
C ARG A 32 -3.30 9.76 2.20
N LYS A 33 -3.31 10.68 1.24
CA LYS A 33 -3.21 12.13 1.49
C LYS A 33 -4.60 12.72 1.74
N PHE A 34 -4.82 13.33 2.90
CA PHE A 34 -6.08 14.00 3.24
C PHE A 34 -5.94 15.52 3.06
N LEU A 35 -6.17 15.99 1.83
CA LEU A 35 -6.03 17.41 1.44
C LEU A 35 -7.37 18.14 1.32
N ALA A 36 -8.49 17.45 1.50
CA ALA A 36 -9.82 18.04 1.37
C ALA A 36 -10.01 19.15 2.42
N HIS A 37 -10.47 20.31 1.96
CA HIS A 37 -10.69 21.48 2.79
C HIS A 37 -12.02 22.14 2.42
N THR A 38 -12.80 22.52 3.43
CA THR A 38 -14.00 23.34 3.27
C THR A 38 -13.84 24.65 4.03
N LYS A 39 -14.46 25.71 3.49
CA LYS A 39 -14.48 27.03 4.13
C LYS A 39 -15.50 27.03 5.25
N THR A 40 -15.02 27.24 6.46
CA THR A 40 -15.84 27.51 7.64
C THR A 40 -16.40 28.92 7.59
N LYS A 41 -17.36 29.24 8.47
CA LYS A 41 -17.97 30.59 8.57
C LYS A 41 -16.93 31.72 8.68
N SER A 42 -15.77 31.48 9.29
CA SER A 42 -14.68 32.47 9.43
C SER A 42 -13.89 32.68 8.14
N GLU A 43 -13.79 31.67 7.28
CA GLU A 43 -12.97 31.66 6.05
C GLU A 43 -13.76 32.08 4.81
N VAL A 44 -15.10 32.04 4.85
CA VAL A 44 -15.94 32.56 3.76
C VAL A 44 -15.79 34.09 3.67
N ARG A 45 -15.69 34.60 2.43
CA ARG A 45 -15.56 36.04 2.14
C ARG A 45 -16.84 36.79 2.53
N GLY A 46 -16.68 37.99 3.09
CA GLY A 46 -17.79 38.85 3.51
C GLY A 46 -18.07 38.77 5.02
N GLY A 47 -19.26 39.16 5.45
CA GLY A 47 -19.61 39.27 6.87
C GLY A 47 -19.20 40.62 7.48
N GLY A 48 -18.96 40.63 8.79
CA GLY A 48 -18.61 41.85 9.55
C GLY A 48 -19.81 42.65 10.04
N LYS A 49 -20.75 42.98 9.15
CA LYS A 49 -21.99 43.70 9.52
C LYS A 49 -23.13 42.71 9.83
N LYS A 50 -23.87 42.98 10.91
CA LYS A 50 -25.11 42.24 11.23
C LYS A 50 -26.15 42.49 10.13
N PRO A 51 -26.81 41.46 9.56
CA PRO A 51 -27.74 41.64 8.45
C PRO A 51 -28.90 42.60 8.76
N TRP A 52 -29.43 42.55 9.99
CA TRP A 52 -30.47 43.45 10.49
C TRP A 52 -30.43 43.56 12.01
N ARG A 53 -31.11 44.58 12.56
CA ARG A 53 -31.26 44.81 14.01
C ARG A 53 -31.92 43.64 14.74
N GLN A 54 -31.66 43.49 16.04
CA GLN A 54 -32.05 42.31 16.84
C GLN A 54 -33.57 42.13 17.01
N LYS A 55 -34.35 43.21 16.97
CA LYS A 55 -35.82 43.24 17.17
C LYS A 55 -36.46 44.28 16.24
N GLY A 56 -37.77 44.17 16.03
CA GLY A 56 -38.55 45.15 15.26
C GLY A 56 -38.51 44.99 13.74
N THR A 57 -38.12 43.82 13.22
CA THR A 57 -38.03 43.54 11.76
C THR A 57 -38.99 42.46 11.26
N GLY A 58 -39.68 41.74 12.16
CA GLY A 58 -40.54 40.59 11.80
C GLY A 58 -39.80 39.35 11.27
N ARG A 59 -38.47 39.42 11.10
CA ARG A 59 -37.64 38.32 10.58
C ARG A 59 -36.99 37.54 11.72
N ALA A 60 -36.61 36.29 11.45
CA ALA A 60 -35.74 35.51 12.34
C ALA A 60 -34.44 36.27 12.64
N ARG A 61 -33.83 36.05 13.81
CA ARG A 61 -32.60 36.76 14.20
C ARG A 61 -31.41 36.21 13.41
N ALA A 62 -30.65 37.10 12.77
CA ALA A 62 -29.43 36.74 12.06
C ALA A 62 -28.22 37.50 12.59
N GLY A 63 -27.12 36.78 12.81
CA GLY A 63 -25.86 37.36 13.27
C GLY A 63 -24.90 37.71 12.13
N SER A 64 -24.88 36.92 11.06
CA SER A 64 -23.95 37.12 9.93
C SER A 64 -24.48 36.44 8.67
N ILE A 65 -24.24 37.04 7.51
CA ILE A 65 -24.54 36.44 6.19
C ILE A 65 -23.71 35.18 5.89
N ARG A 66 -22.59 34.97 6.59
CA ARG A 66 -21.71 33.80 6.41
C ARG A 66 -22.18 32.57 7.18
N SER A 67 -23.35 32.66 7.83
CA SER A 67 -23.90 31.57 8.61
C SER A 67 -24.05 30.31 7.75
N PRO A 68 -23.71 29.12 8.25
CA PRO A 68 -23.90 27.85 7.52
C PRO A 68 -25.34 27.56 7.12
N LEU A 69 -26.31 28.17 7.81
CA LEU A 69 -27.74 28.06 7.49
C LEU A 69 -28.14 28.89 6.26
N TRP A 70 -27.28 29.79 5.80
CA TRP A 70 -27.54 30.68 4.67
C TRP A 70 -26.93 30.09 3.40
N VAL A 71 -27.59 30.33 2.27
CA VAL A 71 -27.05 29.98 0.94
C VAL A 71 -25.74 30.73 0.73
N GLY A 72 -24.69 30.01 0.32
CA GLY A 72 -23.34 30.58 0.18
C GLY A 72 -22.59 30.81 1.49
N GLY A 73 -23.15 30.38 2.62
CA GLY A 73 -22.51 30.38 3.94
C GLY A 73 -21.36 29.35 4.07
N GLY A 74 -20.70 29.35 5.24
CA GLY A 74 -19.64 28.38 5.53
C GLY A 74 -20.16 26.98 5.84
N VAL A 75 -19.29 25.97 5.77
CA VAL A 75 -19.62 24.59 6.18
C VAL A 75 -19.26 24.40 7.67
N ILE A 76 -20.15 23.76 8.46
CA ILE A 76 -19.94 23.58 9.91
C ILE A 76 -18.90 22.50 10.19
N PHE A 77 -19.18 21.26 9.78
CA PHE A 77 -18.33 20.09 10.05
C PHE A 77 -17.84 19.48 8.74
N GLY A 78 -17.30 20.33 7.88
CA GLY A 78 -16.71 19.89 6.63
C GLY A 78 -15.28 19.36 6.82
N PRO A 79 -14.71 18.69 5.81
CA PRO A 79 -13.37 18.16 5.89
C PRO A 79 -12.33 19.27 6.07
N LYS A 80 -11.31 18.95 6.86
CA LYS A 80 -10.07 19.72 7.00
C LYS A 80 -8.86 18.85 6.63
N PRO A 81 -7.80 19.45 6.06
CA PRO A 81 -6.55 18.75 5.83
C PRO A 81 -6.01 18.20 7.14
N ARG A 82 -5.60 16.93 7.14
CA ARG A 82 -5.08 16.28 8.34
C ARG A 82 -4.04 15.23 7.97
N ILE A 83 -3.12 14.99 8.89
CA ILE A 83 -2.17 13.90 8.78
C ILE A 83 -2.72 12.73 9.59
N VAL A 84 -2.99 11.61 8.93
CA VAL A 84 -3.44 10.38 9.58
C VAL A 84 -2.28 9.40 9.57
N PHE A 85 -1.85 8.97 10.75
CA PHE A 85 -0.82 7.95 10.90
C PHE A 85 -1.31 6.86 11.85
N LYS A 86 -1.34 5.62 11.36
CA LYS A 86 -1.63 4.42 12.14
C LYS A 86 -0.33 3.68 12.42
N LYS A 87 0.06 3.63 13.69
CA LYS A 87 1.24 2.91 14.17
C LYS A 87 1.05 1.40 14.03
N ILE A 88 2.12 0.71 13.61
CA ILE A 88 2.26 -0.75 13.64
C ILE A 88 3.62 -1.08 14.24
N ASN A 89 3.69 -2.10 15.08
CA ASN A 89 4.96 -2.54 15.67
C ASN A 89 5.85 -3.20 14.61
N LYS A 90 7.17 -3.03 14.72
CA LYS A 90 8.12 -3.58 13.74
C LYS A 90 8.00 -5.11 13.61
N LYS A 91 7.88 -5.82 14.73
CA LYS A 91 7.71 -7.28 14.78
C LYS A 91 6.40 -7.73 14.11
N GLU A 92 5.29 -7.02 14.36
CA GLU A 92 4.01 -7.32 13.72
C GLU A 92 4.06 -7.16 12.20
N LYS A 93 4.75 -6.11 11.72
CA LYS A 93 4.93 -5.89 10.27
C LYS A 93 5.78 -7.00 9.65
N GLN A 94 6.86 -7.41 10.31
CA GLN A 94 7.72 -8.49 9.83
C GLN A 94 6.95 -9.80 9.78
N LEU A 95 6.24 -10.15 10.85
CA LEU A 95 5.42 -11.37 10.91
C LEU A 95 4.36 -11.38 9.80
N ALA A 96 3.68 -10.25 9.55
CA ALA A 96 2.71 -10.16 8.45
C ALA A 96 3.33 -10.42 7.06
N ILE A 97 4.55 -9.94 6.80
CA ILE A 97 5.26 -10.18 5.54
C ILE A 97 5.61 -11.67 5.41
N VAL A 98 6.12 -12.28 6.47
CA VAL A 98 6.48 -13.71 6.49
C VAL A 98 5.25 -14.58 6.29
N SER A 99 4.17 -14.32 7.04
CA SER A 99 2.92 -15.06 6.88
C SER A 99 2.34 -14.90 5.47
N ALA A 100 2.45 -13.71 4.86
CA ALA A 100 1.98 -13.51 3.49
C ALA A 100 2.83 -14.26 2.46
N LEU A 101 4.16 -14.28 2.62
CA LEU A 101 5.05 -15.06 1.77
C LEU A 101 4.73 -16.56 1.87
N PHE A 102 4.56 -17.07 3.09
CA PHE A 102 4.21 -18.47 3.32
C PHE A 102 2.85 -18.84 2.68
N LEU A 103 1.82 -18.02 2.87
CA LEU A 103 0.52 -18.24 2.23
C LEU A 103 0.59 -18.22 0.70
N LYS A 104 1.57 -17.52 0.14
CA LYS A 104 1.82 -17.37 -1.30
C LYS A 104 2.88 -18.33 -1.84
N GLU A 105 3.36 -19.29 -1.05
CA GLU A 105 4.44 -20.20 -1.46
C GLU A 105 4.11 -20.96 -2.76
N LYS A 106 2.85 -21.37 -2.94
CA LYS A 106 2.39 -22.05 -4.17
C LYS A 106 2.43 -21.17 -5.43
N ASP A 107 2.51 -19.85 -5.26
CA ASP A 107 2.60 -18.87 -6.34
C ASP A 107 4.04 -18.46 -6.67
N PHE A 108 5.03 -19.06 -6.00
CA PHE A 108 6.44 -18.76 -6.22
C PHE A 108 6.98 -19.45 -7.46
N ILE A 109 7.82 -18.73 -8.18
CA ILE A 109 8.60 -19.23 -9.30
C ILE A 109 10.05 -18.93 -8.98
N LEU A 110 10.81 -20.01 -8.77
CA LEU A 110 12.22 -19.93 -8.43
C LEU A 110 13.08 -19.82 -9.68
N VAL A 111 13.99 -18.86 -9.64
CA VAL A 111 14.84 -18.48 -10.77
C VAL A 111 16.30 -18.36 -10.30
N ASN A 112 17.26 -18.49 -11.20
CA ASN A 112 18.66 -18.20 -10.88
C ASN A 112 18.92 -16.69 -10.92
N GLU A 113 19.71 -16.16 -9.97
CA GLU A 113 20.03 -14.72 -9.85
C GLU A 113 20.59 -14.13 -11.16
N ASN A 114 21.34 -14.94 -11.93
CA ASN A 114 21.91 -14.53 -13.21
C ASN A 114 20.85 -14.15 -14.25
N GLN A 115 19.61 -14.66 -14.17
CA GLN A 115 18.53 -14.29 -15.09
C GLN A 115 18.05 -12.84 -14.89
N PHE A 116 18.34 -12.22 -13.74
CA PHE A 116 18.02 -10.82 -13.51
C PHE A 116 19.07 -9.86 -14.08
N LYS A 117 20.25 -10.36 -14.48
CA LYS A 117 21.30 -9.55 -15.09
C LYS A 117 20.99 -9.36 -16.58
N LEU A 118 20.69 -8.13 -16.97
CA LEU A 118 20.49 -7.73 -18.36
C LEU A 118 21.67 -6.87 -18.79
N GLU A 119 22.26 -7.19 -19.94
CA GLU A 119 23.34 -6.40 -20.54
C GLU A 119 22.82 -5.09 -21.15
N THR A 120 21.57 -5.10 -21.64
CA THR A 120 20.93 -3.93 -22.28
C THR A 120 19.55 -3.65 -21.70
N VAL A 121 19.13 -2.39 -21.74
CA VAL A 121 17.82 -1.97 -21.24
C VAL A 121 16.76 -2.16 -22.33
N LYS A 122 16.16 -3.35 -22.41
CA LYS A 122 15.11 -3.68 -23.39
C LYS A 122 13.92 -4.36 -22.72
N THR A 123 12.73 -3.77 -22.86
CA THR A 123 11.45 -4.33 -22.40
C THR A 123 11.10 -5.65 -23.11
N LYS A 124 11.49 -5.77 -24.38
CA LYS A 124 11.24 -6.96 -25.20
C LYS A 124 11.82 -8.23 -24.59
N GLN A 125 13.05 -8.15 -24.04
CA GLN A 125 13.73 -9.28 -23.40
C GLN A 125 12.94 -9.81 -22.21
N ILE A 126 12.35 -8.92 -21.40
CA ILE A 126 11.50 -9.33 -20.27
C ILE A 126 10.22 -9.99 -20.77
N ASN A 127 9.61 -9.49 -21.84
CA ASN A 127 8.39 -10.08 -22.39
C ASN A 127 8.64 -11.46 -22.99
N GLU A 128 9.74 -11.64 -23.72
CA GLU A 128 10.19 -12.92 -24.25
C GLU A 128 10.47 -13.92 -23.11
N TRP A 129 11.13 -13.46 -22.04
CA TRP A 129 11.40 -14.28 -20.86
C TRP A 129 10.11 -14.67 -20.09
N LEU A 130 9.15 -13.76 -19.96
CA LEU A 130 7.85 -14.10 -19.36
C LEU A 130 7.07 -15.13 -20.19
N THR A 131 7.20 -15.05 -21.51
CA THR A 131 6.58 -16.00 -22.44
C THR A 131 7.21 -17.38 -22.30
N SER A 132 8.53 -17.47 -22.11
CA SER A 132 9.21 -18.75 -21.90
C SER A 132 8.82 -19.43 -20.58
N LEU A 133 8.49 -18.63 -19.55
CA LEU A 133 7.95 -19.12 -18.27
C LEU A 133 6.47 -19.56 -18.37
N LYS A 134 5.85 -19.47 -19.55
CA LYS A 134 4.43 -19.81 -19.80
C LYS A 134 3.46 -19.08 -18.86
N LEU A 135 3.82 -17.86 -18.45
CA LEU A 135 2.98 -17.06 -17.57
C LEU A 135 1.92 -16.34 -18.37
N ASN A 136 0.72 -16.23 -17.79
CA ASN A 136 -0.36 -15.47 -18.42
C ASN A 136 0.08 -14.01 -18.57
N PRO A 137 0.06 -13.41 -19.77
CA PRO A 137 0.51 -12.03 -19.99
C PRO A 137 -0.30 -11.00 -19.21
N LYS A 138 -1.51 -11.36 -18.74
CA LYS A 138 -2.34 -10.47 -17.90
C LYS A 138 -2.09 -10.63 -16.40
N SER A 139 -1.36 -11.66 -15.99
CA SER A 139 -1.12 -11.93 -14.57
C SER A 139 -0.26 -10.84 -13.93
N ARG A 140 -0.53 -10.54 -12.66
CA ARG A 140 0.25 -9.58 -11.88
C ARG A 140 1.48 -10.27 -11.31
N ILE A 141 2.65 -9.85 -11.74
CA ILE A 141 3.92 -10.48 -11.41
C ILE A 141 4.75 -9.56 -10.53
N LEU A 142 5.23 -10.08 -9.41
CA LEU A 142 6.17 -9.40 -8.54
C LEU A 142 7.55 -10.05 -8.62
N PHE A 143 8.55 -9.28 -9.03
CA PHE A 143 9.95 -9.67 -8.94
C PHE A 143 10.53 -9.22 -7.61
N ILE A 144 11.12 -10.15 -6.88
CA ILE A 144 11.85 -9.89 -5.64
C ILE A 144 13.33 -10.11 -5.92
N LEU A 145 14.09 -9.01 -5.98
CA LEU A 145 15.52 -9.01 -6.19
C LEU A 145 16.28 -8.94 -4.86
N LYS A 146 17.47 -9.56 -4.82
CA LYS A 146 18.42 -9.42 -3.72
C LYS A 146 18.88 -7.97 -3.56
N ASN A 147 19.41 -7.43 -4.64
CA ASN A 147 19.92 -6.05 -4.72
C ASN A 147 19.17 -5.25 -5.78
N SER A 148 19.22 -3.93 -5.67
CA SER A 148 18.65 -3.05 -6.69
C SER A 148 19.40 -3.21 -8.02
N ASN A 149 18.70 -3.64 -9.06
CA ASN A 149 19.23 -3.69 -10.42
C ASN A 149 18.54 -2.64 -11.30
N ARG A 150 19.28 -1.58 -11.64
CA ARG A 150 18.75 -0.46 -12.44
C ARG A 150 18.35 -0.89 -13.85
N PHE A 151 19.14 -1.75 -14.49
CA PHE A 151 18.89 -2.21 -15.86
C PHE A 151 17.59 -3.01 -15.91
N PHE A 152 17.43 -3.96 -14.98
CA PHE A 152 16.21 -4.75 -14.85
C PHE A 152 14.99 -3.89 -14.52
N TRP A 153 15.13 -2.96 -13.57
CA TRP A 153 14.04 -2.05 -13.21
C TRP A 153 13.59 -1.20 -14.41
N LEU A 154 14.52 -0.60 -15.15
CA LEU A 154 14.19 0.20 -16.33
C LEU A 154 13.53 -0.63 -17.43
N SER A 155 14.02 -1.84 -17.68
CA SER A 155 13.44 -2.77 -18.66
C SER A 155 12.03 -3.22 -18.26
N SER A 156 11.70 -3.30 -16.97
CA SER A 156 10.40 -3.78 -16.48
C SER A 156 9.34 -2.68 -16.31
N ARG A 157 9.76 -1.42 -16.07
CA ARG A 157 8.88 -0.33 -15.62
C ARG A 157 7.69 -0.03 -16.55
N ASN A 158 7.84 -0.27 -17.85
CA ASN A 158 6.78 -0.01 -18.83
C ASN A 158 5.63 -1.05 -18.76
N LEU A 159 5.87 -2.21 -18.16
CA LEU A 159 4.91 -3.31 -18.11
C LEU A 159 3.99 -3.14 -16.89
N LYS A 160 2.73 -2.76 -17.14
CA LYS A 160 1.76 -2.38 -16.09
C LYS A 160 1.45 -3.50 -15.09
N ASN A 161 1.57 -4.75 -15.52
CA ASN A 161 1.30 -5.94 -14.73
C ASN A 161 2.51 -6.40 -13.90
N ILE A 162 3.68 -5.78 -14.09
CA ILE A 162 4.92 -6.15 -13.42
C ILE A 162 5.27 -5.12 -12.35
N GLN A 163 5.67 -5.61 -11.20
CA GLN A 163 6.33 -4.80 -10.18
C GLN A 163 7.67 -5.42 -9.81
N VAL A 164 8.67 -4.58 -9.59
CA VAL A 164 10.00 -4.99 -9.13
C VAL A 164 10.23 -4.38 -7.76
N THR A 165 10.63 -5.21 -6.82
CA THR A 165 10.96 -4.81 -5.45
C THR A 165 12.24 -5.50 -5.00
N THR A 166 12.82 -5.03 -3.89
CA THR A 166 13.97 -5.69 -3.26
C THR A 166 13.56 -6.29 -1.92
N ILE A 167 14.36 -7.23 -1.42
CA ILE A 167 14.12 -7.86 -0.10
C ILE A 167 13.98 -6.83 1.04
N LEU A 168 14.67 -5.70 0.94
CA LEU A 168 14.63 -4.63 1.95
C LEU A 168 13.39 -3.73 1.83
N SER A 169 12.88 -3.53 0.60
CA SER A 169 11.81 -2.57 0.30
C SER A 169 10.44 -3.22 0.08
N MET A 170 10.37 -4.55 0.18
CA MET A 170 9.13 -5.31 0.05
C MET A 170 8.08 -4.87 1.05
N ASN A 171 6.83 -4.85 0.59
CA ASN A 171 5.69 -4.43 1.37
C ASN A 171 4.50 -5.39 1.16
N ILE A 172 3.54 -5.35 2.10
CA ILE A 172 2.44 -6.31 2.13
C ILE A 172 1.50 -6.12 0.93
N GLU A 173 1.34 -4.88 0.47
CA GLU A 173 0.49 -4.55 -0.68
C GLU A 173 1.01 -5.17 -1.98
N GLN A 174 2.32 -5.14 -2.23
CA GLN A 174 2.94 -5.79 -3.40
C GLN A 174 2.68 -7.30 -3.37
N LEU A 175 2.91 -7.94 -2.22
CA LEU A 175 2.73 -9.38 -2.06
C LEU A 175 1.27 -9.82 -2.29
N LEU A 176 0.31 -9.06 -1.76
CA LEU A 176 -1.11 -9.38 -1.91
C LEU A 176 -1.64 -9.11 -3.32
N LYS A 177 -1.11 -8.10 -4.02
CA LYS A 177 -1.50 -7.81 -5.41
C LYS A 177 -0.92 -8.80 -6.41
N ALA A 178 0.18 -9.47 -6.07
CA ALA A 178 0.85 -10.42 -6.94
C ALA A 178 0.07 -11.74 -7.05
N GLU A 179 -0.14 -12.16 -8.29
CA GLU A 179 -0.64 -13.50 -8.61
C GLU A 179 0.52 -14.49 -8.70
N LYS A 180 1.67 -14.04 -9.23
CA LYS A 180 2.91 -14.83 -9.28
C LYS A 180 4.06 -14.02 -8.74
N ILE A 181 4.93 -14.68 -7.99
CA ILE A 181 6.09 -14.06 -7.36
C ILE A 181 7.33 -14.75 -7.91
N ILE A 182 8.17 -14.01 -8.62
CA ILE A 182 9.42 -14.51 -9.15
C ILE A 182 10.54 -14.07 -8.22
N ILE A 183 11.25 -15.03 -7.65
CA ILE A 183 12.31 -14.81 -6.68
C ILE A 183 13.50 -15.69 -7.02
N SER A 184 14.72 -15.19 -6.79
CA SER A 184 15.88 -16.06 -6.92
C SER A 184 16.07 -16.97 -5.72
N ASN A 185 16.73 -18.11 -5.94
CA ASN A 185 17.15 -19.00 -4.85
C ASN A 185 17.99 -18.25 -3.80
N GLU A 186 18.95 -17.43 -4.23
CA GLU A 186 19.75 -16.59 -3.32
C GLU A 186 18.89 -15.60 -2.52
N SER A 187 17.89 -15.00 -3.16
CA SER A 187 16.98 -14.07 -2.49
C SER A 187 16.09 -14.79 -1.48
N LEU A 188 15.65 -16.00 -1.78
CA LEU A 188 14.85 -16.82 -0.87
C LEU A 188 15.66 -17.18 0.38
N ASP A 189 16.93 -17.56 0.23
CA ASP A 189 17.81 -17.89 1.35
C ASP A 189 18.10 -16.66 2.23
N LEU A 190 18.27 -15.49 1.61
CA LEU A 190 18.38 -14.23 2.35
C LEU A 190 17.11 -13.86 3.10
N ILE A 191 15.93 -14.10 2.50
CA ILE A 191 14.65 -13.93 3.20
C ILE A 191 14.60 -14.86 4.41
N LYS A 192 14.93 -16.15 4.24
CA LYS A 192 14.98 -17.11 5.34
C LYS A 192 15.97 -16.68 6.43
N SER A 193 17.17 -16.21 6.09
CA SER A 193 18.13 -15.72 7.07
C SER A 193 17.66 -14.46 7.82
N LYS A 194 17.01 -13.53 7.10
CA LYS A 194 16.55 -12.26 7.67
C LYS A 194 15.31 -12.41 8.55
N TYR A 195 14.39 -13.29 8.16
CA TYR A 195 13.09 -13.45 8.83
C TYR A 195 12.99 -14.74 9.66
N GLY A 196 13.81 -15.74 9.39
CA GLY A 196 13.87 -17.03 10.08
C GLY A 196 14.88 -17.10 11.24
N LYS A 197 15.38 -15.95 11.70
CA LYS A 197 16.25 -15.84 12.90
C LYS A 197 15.49 -15.70 14.22
N ASN A 198 14.20 -16.01 14.23
CA ASN A 198 13.52 -16.28 15.48
C ASN A 198 13.43 -17.80 15.60
N GLU A 199 14.41 -18.38 16.30
CA GLU A 199 14.08 -19.50 17.19
C GLU A 199 12.81 -19.10 17.94
N PHE A 200 11.82 -19.99 17.91
CA PHE A 200 10.64 -19.85 18.73
C PHE A 200 11.00 -19.99 20.20
#